data_AF-A0A7X4BN79-F1
#
_entry.id   AF-A0A7X4BN79-F1
#
_cell.length_a   1.000
_cell.length_b   1.000
_cell.length_c   1.000
_cell.angle_alpha   90.00
_cell.angle_beta   90.00
_cell.angle_gamma   90.00
#
_symmetry.space_group_name_H-M   'P 1'
#
loop_
_entity.id
_entity.type
_entity.pdbx_description
1 polymer ?
#
loop_
_entity_poly.entity_id
_entity_poly.type
_entity_poly.pdbx_seq_one_letter_code
_entity_poly.pdbx_strand_id
1 'polypeptide(L)'
;MDNYQQRSRELAQRFLQTAVVVDDKAYMALEQDNGPTGPVVEPSRSQTASGQNDRNPAGHGSRHSLDAGPVINSFSELGVVCGVVSPADSTLETMKKSDIVVLDWFLRDGNPQYTLKLLEKLLKGESEQNSLRLISIYTGEARLREICDEIVNTLADASLNPRQNEAKTEISYQHGCVVLYAKSGVNLVQALQDRSVEASDLPGKLVKDFALMTSGLLPRIALTSLTAVRESEHKVLDQFSAKLDPAFLAHKACLPNPEDAERQIVNYIAEELRGLMDSAVVQTSSEDADAVKHWIREKAQEFTFRKKNGTETLNQEETVTLVNEGLKNSNRLHDSAFKFLSAGFSGNDATDLDKQLAWIMTFRAVYSASKPILWLGSVVTELSDEGEKHLICMRPRCDCVRLQGETSFFFLTLVEPAKKEEQVVVKLDNAFKRLGIEFDSAGWVLRKFKPDSGDSGSSAIIAEKQNSNDHFEFKNSDKMRRYKWRGELKAEYAQRIIQKFAERLNRIAVDKSEWLRRMAKR
;
A
#
# COMPACT_ATOMS: atom_id res chain seq x y z
N MET A 1 0.41 -6.95 -28.77
CA MET A 1 0.11 -6.34 -27.45
C MET A 1 1.24 -5.39 -27.14
N ASP A 2 0.93 -4.23 -26.53
CA ASP A 2 1.95 -3.24 -26.20
C ASP A 2 2.95 -3.84 -25.20
N ASN A 3 4.26 -3.63 -25.44
CA ASN A 3 5.35 -4.20 -24.62
C ASN A 3 5.16 -3.84 -23.13
N TYR A 4 4.59 -2.67 -22.85
CA TYR A 4 4.28 -2.21 -21.50
C TYR A 4 3.21 -3.06 -20.77
N GLN A 5 2.11 -3.40 -21.44
CA GLN A 5 1.02 -4.17 -20.81
C GLN A 5 1.47 -5.60 -20.51
N GLN A 6 2.27 -6.19 -21.41
CA GLN A 6 2.85 -7.51 -21.19
C GLN A 6 3.80 -7.50 -19.99
N ARG A 7 4.74 -6.54 -19.91
CA ARG A 7 5.65 -6.40 -18.77
C ARG A 7 4.92 -6.15 -17.45
N SER A 8 3.84 -5.37 -17.48
CA SER A 8 3.01 -5.14 -16.29
C SER A 8 2.35 -6.43 -15.80
N ARG A 9 1.92 -7.29 -16.73
CA ARG A 9 1.38 -8.62 -16.42
C ARG A 9 2.45 -9.55 -15.85
N GLU A 10 3.64 -9.57 -16.44
CA GLU A 10 4.77 -10.38 -15.95
C GLU A 10 5.19 -9.96 -14.53
N LEU A 11 5.23 -8.65 -14.25
CA LEU A 11 5.50 -8.13 -12.91
C LEU A 11 4.42 -8.52 -11.91
N ALA A 12 3.14 -8.39 -12.29
CA ALA A 12 2.02 -8.84 -11.45
C ALA A 12 2.11 -10.35 -11.15
N GLN A 13 2.42 -11.16 -12.16
CA GLN A 13 2.57 -12.61 -12.00
C GLN A 13 3.69 -12.97 -11.02
N ARG A 14 4.84 -12.27 -11.08
CA ARG A 14 5.94 -12.49 -10.13
C ARG A 14 5.60 -12.02 -8.71
N PHE A 15 4.82 -10.95 -8.59
CA PHE A 15 4.40 -10.43 -7.29
C PHE A 15 3.41 -11.36 -6.59
N LEU A 16 2.41 -11.88 -7.31
CA LEU A 16 1.33 -12.71 -6.77
C LEU A 16 1.87 -14.06 -6.29
N GLN A 17 1.61 -14.42 -5.04
CA GLN A 17 2.03 -15.70 -4.46
C GLN A 17 0.84 -16.59 -4.09
N THR A 18 -0.30 -15.98 -3.72
CA THR A 18 -1.41 -16.71 -3.10
C THR A 18 -2.78 -16.32 -3.66
N ALA A 19 -3.61 -17.32 -3.92
CA ALA A 19 -5.01 -17.19 -4.24
C ALA A 19 -5.85 -18.09 -3.31
N VAL A 20 -7.06 -17.66 -2.98
CA VAL A 20 -8.04 -18.50 -2.28
C VAL A 20 -9.35 -18.53 -3.05
N VAL A 21 -9.91 -19.72 -3.22
CA VAL A 21 -11.25 -19.95 -3.77
C VAL A 21 -12.17 -20.36 -2.63
N VAL A 22 -13.25 -19.62 -2.45
CA VAL A 22 -14.27 -19.90 -1.44
C VAL A 22 -15.52 -20.42 -2.15
N ASP A 23 -15.82 -21.70 -1.92
CA ASP A 23 -16.99 -22.39 -2.47
C ASP A 23 -17.57 -23.37 -1.43
N ASP A 24 -18.90 -23.45 -1.34
CA ASP A 24 -19.63 -24.39 -0.50
C ASP A 24 -19.38 -25.85 -0.87
N LYS A 25 -19.09 -26.12 -2.15
CA LYS A 25 -18.88 -27.47 -2.69
C LYS A 25 -17.41 -27.80 -2.95
N ALA A 26 -16.50 -27.06 -2.30
CA ALA A 26 -15.04 -27.15 -2.40
C ALA A 26 -14.41 -28.53 -2.09
N TYR A 27 -15.18 -29.54 -1.72
CA TYR A 27 -14.64 -30.89 -1.70
C TYR A 27 -14.33 -31.27 -3.15
N MET A 28 -13.04 -31.41 -3.45
CA MET A 28 -12.62 -32.23 -4.57
C MET A 28 -13.48 -33.48 -4.53
N ALA A 29 -14.02 -33.87 -5.68
CA ALA A 29 -14.56 -35.21 -5.81
C ALA A 29 -13.40 -36.16 -5.49
N LEU A 30 -13.22 -36.50 -4.21
CA LEU A 30 -12.70 -37.79 -3.80
C LEU A 30 -13.49 -38.72 -4.68
N GLU A 31 -12.77 -39.38 -5.59
CA GLU A 31 -13.30 -40.31 -6.59
C GLU A 31 -14.56 -40.90 -6.01
N GLN A 32 -15.71 -40.56 -6.62
CA GLN A 32 -16.98 -41.13 -6.20
C GLN A 32 -16.69 -42.60 -5.98
N ASP A 33 -16.89 -43.01 -4.73
CA ASP A 33 -16.80 -44.37 -4.28
C ASP A 33 -17.39 -45.22 -5.41
N ASN A 34 -16.53 -45.83 -6.22
CA ASN A 34 -16.90 -46.93 -7.09
C ASN A 34 -17.14 -48.11 -6.14
N GLY A 35 -18.04 -47.92 -5.17
CA GLY A 35 -18.64 -48.96 -4.40
C GLY A 35 -19.16 -49.93 -5.44
N PRO A 36 -18.78 -51.21 -5.36
CA PRO A 36 -19.07 -52.17 -6.40
C PRO A 36 -20.58 -52.16 -6.66
N THR A 37 -20.98 -51.71 -7.85
CA THR A 37 -22.35 -51.75 -8.33
C THR A 37 -22.66 -53.18 -8.76
N GLY A 38 -22.80 -54.07 -7.79
CA GLY A 38 -23.28 -55.43 -8.01
C GLY A 38 -23.06 -56.33 -6.80
N PRO A 39 -23.98 -57.28 -6.52
CA PRO A 39 -23.69 -58.37 -5.61
C PRO A 39 -22.49 -59.15 -6.14
N VAL A 40 -21.60 -59.58 -5.22
CA VAL A 40 -20.44 -60.43 -5.53
C VAL A 40 -20.96 -61.73 -6.16
N VAL A 41 -20.70 -61.92 -7.45
CA VAL A 41 -20.98 -63.18 -8.17
C VAL A 41 -19.70 -64.00 -8.20
N GLU A 42 -19.76 -65.24 -7.71
CA GLU A 42 -18.64 -66.18 -7.82
C GLU A 42 -18.34 -66.46 -9.30
N PRO A 43 -17.05 -66.49 -9.70
CA PRO A 43 -16.68 -66.63 -11.11
C PRO A 43 -17.02 -68.06 -11.58
N SER A 44 -18.09 -68.18 -12.37
CA SER A 44 -18.41 -69.41 -13.09
C SER A 44 -17.70 -69.43 -14.45
N ARG A 45 -17.14 -70.61 -14.77
CA ARG A 45 -16.28 -70.83 -15.93
C ARG A 45 -17.13 -71.13 -17.16
N SER A 46 -17.57 -70.09 -17.87
CA SER A 46 -18.05 -70.24 -19.26
C SER A 46 -17.87 -68.95 -20.06
N GLN A 47 -17.26 -69.11 -21.24
CA GLN A 47 -17.03 -68.08 -22.25
C GLN A 47 -18.37 -67.56 -22.79
N THR A 48 -18.55 -66.23 -22.92
CA THR A 48 -18.70 -65.49 -24.19
C THR A 48 -18.81 -63.99 -23.84
N ALA A 49 -17.91 -63.15 -24.36
CA ALA A 49 -18.02 -61.69 -24.23
C ALA A 49 -18.91 -61.15 -25.36
N SER A 50 -20.07 -60.60 -25.02
CA SER A 50 -20.86 -59.76 -25.93
C SER A 50 -20.85 -58.33 -25.40
N GLY A 51 -20.14 -57.44 -26.11
CA GLY A 51 -20.12 -56.02 -25.79
C GLY A 51 -21.49 -55.38 -26.02
N GLN A 52 -21.98 -54.67 -25.01
CA GLN A 52 -23.04 -53.69 -25.16
C GLN A 52 -22.54 -52.34 -24.64
N ASN A 53 -22.48 -51.39 -25.57
CA ASN A 53 -22.33 -49.96 -25.33
C ASN A 53 -23.55 -49.46 -24.55
N ASP A 54 -23.41 -49.25 -23.25
CA ASP A 54 -24.38 -48.48 -22.47
C ASP A 54 -23.81 -47.11 -22.09
N ARG A 55 -24.21 -46.16 -22.95
CA ARG A 55 -24.64 -44.79 -22.66
C ARG A 55 -24.17 -44.18 -21.33
N ASN A 56 -23.27 -43.22 -21.44
CA ASN A 56 -23.00 -42.19 -20.43
C ASN A 56 -24.32 -41.64 -19.86
N PRO A 57 -24.54 -41.69 -18.53
CA PRO A 57 -25.58 -40.89 -17.92
C PRO A 57 -25.16 -39.41 -18.04
N ALA A 58 -26.05 -38.60 -18.60
CA ALA A 58 -25.88 -37.15 -18.64
C ALA A 58 -25.78 -36.62 -17.21
N GLY A 59 -24.58 -36.22 -16.79
CA GLY A 59 -24.36 -35.53 -15.53
C GLY A 59 -25.13 -34.21 -15.51
N HIS A 60 -26.16 -34.15 -14.66
CA HIS A 60 -26.78 -32.88 -14.26
C HIS A 60 -25.82 -32.16 -13.31
N GLY A 61 -24.82 -31.48 -13.87
CA GLY A 61 -24.02 -30.48 -13.15
C GLY A 61 -24.91 -29.30 -12.79
N SER A 62 -25.19 -29.10 -11.51
CA SER A 62 -25.87 -27.90 -11.01
C SER A 62 -25.11 -26.65 -11.47
N ARG A 63 -25.81 -25.71 -12.13
CA ARG A 63 -25.31 -24.39 -12.60
C ARG A 63 -24.63 -23.53 -11.51
N HIS A 64 -24.66 -23.98 -10.26
CA HIS A 64 -24.21 -23.23 -9.09
C HIS A 64 -22.92 -23.78 -8.45
N SER A 65 -22.35 -24.92 -8.88
CA SER A 65 -21.07 -25.41 -8.32
C SER A 65 -19.89 -24.78 -9.06
N LEU A 66 -18.81 -24.40 -8.37
CA LEU A 66 -17.53 -24.09 -9.01
C LEU A 66 -16.70 -25.38 -9.06
N ASP A 67 -16.27 -25.83 -10.25
CA ASP A 67 -15.24 -26.85 -10.32
C ASP A 67 -13.90 -26.20 -9.99
N ALA A 68 -13.41 -26.45 -8.78
CA ALA A 68 -12.19 -25.81 -8.29
C ALA A 68 -10.91 -26.38 -8.94
N GLY A 69 -10.95 -27.59 -9.51
CA GLY A 69 -9.79 -28.25 -10.11
C GLY A 69 -9.15 -27.44 -11.24
N PRO A 70 -9.90 -27.02 -12.27
CA PRO A 70 -9.39 -26.17 -13.36
C PRO A 70 -8.80 -24.85 -12.86
N VAL A 71 -9.41 -24.22 -11.85
CA VAL A 71 -8.94 -22.95 -11.26
C VAL A 71 -7.61 -23.15 -10.56
N ILE A 72 -7.47 -24.23 -9.76
CA ILE A 72 -6.23 -24.58 -9.07
C ILE A 72 -5.09 -24.83 -10.06
N ASN A 73 -5.35 -25.66 -11.09
CA ASN A 73 -4.34 -25.99 -12.09
C ASN A 73 -3.86 -24.75 -12.84
N SER A 74 -4.79 -23.88 -13.25
CA SER A 74 -4.46 -22.64 -13.96
C SER A 74 -3.70 -21.63 -13.09
N PHE A 75 -4.02 -21.51 -11.79
CA PHE A 75 -3.16 -20.74 -10.86
C PHE A 75 -1.77 -21.35 -10.68
N SER A 76 -1.67 -22.68 -10.60
CA SER A 76 -0.39 -23.38 -10.45
C SER A 76 0.52 -23.17 -11.67
N GLU A 77 -0.03 -23.17 -12.89
CA GLU A 77 0.71 -22.84 -14.12
C GLU A 77 1.25 -21.41 -14.12
N LEU A 78 0.58 -20.51 -13.40
CA LEU A 78 1.00 -19.11 -13.23
C LEU A 78 1.99 -18.92 -12.08
N GLY A 79 2.31 -19.98 -11.32
CA GLY A 79 3.20 -19.91 -10.15
C GLY A 79 2.52 -19.40 -8.87
N VAL A 80 1.20 -19.36 -8.84
CA VAL A 80 0.39 -18.88 -7.70
C VAL A 80 -0.18 -20.07 -6.93
N VAL A 81 0.06 -20.11 -5.62
CA VAL A 81 -0.51 -21.14 -4.75
C VAL A 81 -2.00 -20.88 -4.54
N CYS A 82 -2.86 -21.79 -4.99
CA CYS A 82 -4.31 -21.69 -4.85
C CYS A 82 -4.83 -22.65 -3.76
N GLY A 83 -5.41 -22.10 -2.70
CA GLY A 83 -6.15 -22.86 -1.69
C GLY A 83 -7.66 -22.83 -1.93
N VAL A 84 -8.35 -23.94 -1.70
CA VAL A 84 -9.82 -23.98 -1.77
C VAL A 84 -10.37 -24.20 -0.36
N VAL A 85 -11.32 -23.36 0.06
CA VAL A 85 -11.82 -23.34 1.43
C VAL A 85 -13.35 -23.29 1.43
N SER A 86 -13.98 -24.20 2.16
CA SER A 86 -15.41 -24.12 2.43
C SER A 86 -15.73 -23.02 3.45
N PRO A 87 -16.85 -22.29 3.33
CA PRO A 87 -17.19 -21.20 4.24
C PRO A 87 -17.32 -21.63 5.71
N ALA A 88 -16.33 -21.25 6.51
CA ALA A 88 -16.23 -21.44 7.96
C ALA A 88 -15.73 -20.14 8.63
N ASP A 89 -15.71 -20.11 9.97
CA ASP A 89 -15.23 -18.92 10.68
C ASP A 89 -13.74 -18.62 10.39
N SER A 90 -12.95 -19.66 10.10
CA SER A 90 -11.54 -19.54 9.73
C SER A 90 -11.30 -19.03 8.30
N THR A 91 -12.32 -19.05 7.43
CA THR A 91 -12.19 -18.63 6.02
C THR A 91 -11.73 -17.18 5.91
N LEU A 92 -12.19 -16.33 6.83
CA LEU A 92 -11.78 -14.93 6.88
C LEU A 92 -10.26 -14.81 7.05
N GLU A 93 -9.65 -15.54 7.98
CA GLU A 93 -8.20 -15.49 8.21
C GLU A 93 -7.37 -15.97 7.01
N THR A 94 -7.90 -16.91 6.22
CA THR A 94 -7.26 -17.31 4.96
C THR A 94 -7.37 -16.22 3.90
N MET A 95 -8.56 -15.63 3.74
CA MET A 95 -8.78 -14.51 2.81
C MET A 95 -7.91 -13.28 3.14
N LYS A 96 -7.63 -13.06 4.43
CA LYS A 96 -6.75 -11.97 4.88
C LYS A 96 -5.31 -12.13 4.38
N LYS A 97 -4.84 -13.36 4.20
CA LYS A 97 -3.46 -13.68 3.79
C LYS A 97 -3.28 -13.83 2.29
N SER A 98 -4.37 -13.90 1.52
CA SER A 98 -4.32 -14.10 0.07
C SER A 98 -4.18 -12.78 -0.70
N ASP A 99 -3.40 -12.79 -1.78
CA ASP A 99 -3.31 -11.67 -2.74
C ASP A 99 -4.57 -11.59 -3.63
N ILE A 100 -5.14 -12.75 -4.01
CA ILE A 100 -6.37 -12.88 -4.78
C ILE A 100 -7.41 -13.71 -4.00
N VAL A 101 -8.65 -13.21 -3.93
CA VAL A 101 -9.80 -13.95 -3.38
C VAL A 101 -10.81 -14.18 -4.49
N VAL A 102 -11.24 -15.42 -4.71
CA VAL A 102 -12.35 -15.77 -5.59
C VAL A 102 -13.51 -16.26 -4.73
N LEU A 103 -14.63 -15.57 -4.77
CA LEU A 103 -15.85 -15.93 -4.04
C LEU A 103 -16.91 -16.40 -5.04
N ASP A 104 -17.51 -17.56 -4.80
CA ASP A 104 -18.83 -17.82 -5.40
C ASP A 104 -19.82 -16.78 -4.84
N TRP A 105 -20.70 -16.23 -5.69
CA TRP A 105 -21.71 -15.27 -5.24
C TRP A 105 -22.67 -15.89 -4.24
N PHE A 106 -22.98 -17.18 -4.42
CA PHE A 106 -23.93 -17.91 -3.61
C PHE A 106 -23.21 -18.86 -2.65
N LEU A 107 -22.80 -18.32 -1.50
CA LEU A 107 -22.23 -19.08 -0.38
C LEU A 107 -23.31 -19.41 0.65
N ARG A 108 -23.11 -20.51 1.40
CA ARG A 108 -24.01 -21.18 2.35
C ARG A 108 -25.48 -21.20 1.94
N ASP A 109 -25.95 -22.36 1.51
CA ASP A 109 -27.36 -22.62 1.15
C ASP A 109 -27.89 -21.71 0.02
N GLY A 110 -26.99 -21.16 -0.80
CA GLY A 110 -27.36 -20.27 -1.90
C GLY A 110 -27.78 -18.87 -1.46
N ASN A 111 -27.25 -18.34 -0.35
CA ASN A 111 -27.63 -17.02 0.16
C ASN A 111 -26.56 -15.93 -0.11
N PRO A 112 -26.86 -14.94 -0.98
CA PRO A 112 -25.89 -13.89 -1.31
C PRO A 112 -25.55 -12.99 -0.12
N GLN A 113 -26.40 -12.93 0.91
CA GLN A 113 -26.12 -12.16 2.13
C GLN A 113 -24.91 -12.68 2.90
N TYR A 114 -24.58 -13.97 2.78
CA TYR A 114 -23.39 -14.50 3.43
C TYR A 114 -22.13 -13.93 2.78
N THR A 115 -22.06 -13.95 1.45
CA THR A 115 -20.98 -13.37 0.65
C THR A 115 -20.81 -11.89 0.95
N LEU A 116 -21.91 -11.13 1.01
CA LEU A 116 -21.90 -9.70 1.37
C LEU A 116 -21.35 -9.45 2.78
N LYS A 117 -21.79 -10.23 3.79
CA LYS A 117 -21.27 -10.11 5.17
C LYS A 117 -19.79 -10.49 5.27
N LEU A 118 -19.36 -11.50 4.52
CA LEU A 118 -17.96 -11.92 4.49
C LEU A 118 -17.08 -10.84 3.86
N LEU A 119 -17.53 -10.24 2.75
CA LEU A 119 -16.87 -9.12 2.10
C LEU A 119 -16.80 -7.90 3.03
N GLU A 120 -17.90 -7.56 3.70
CA GLU A 120 -17.94 -6.47 4.68
C GLU A 120 -16.92 -6.71 5.81
N LYS A 121 -16.87 -7.92 6.38
CA LYS A 121 -15.90 -8.28 7.43
C LYS A 121 -14.45 -8.20 6.95
N LEU A 122 -14.18 -8.66 5.72
CA LEU A 122 -12.85 -8.61 5.12
C LEU A 122 -12.39 -7.16 4.94
N LEU A 123 -13.28 -6.28 4.48
CA LEU A 123 -12.93 -4.90 4.16
C LEU A 123 -12.97 -3.94 5.36
N LYS A 124 -13.74 -4.25 6.42
CA LYS A 124 -13.83 -3.41 7.63
C LYS A 124 -12.72 -3.63 8.66
N GLY A 125 -11.87 -4.64 8.53
CA GLY A 125 -10.80 -4.90 9.51
C GLY A 125 -9.86 -3.69 9.66
N GLU A 126 -9.72 -3.14 10.87
CA GLU A 126 -8.87 -1.95 11.15
C GLU A 126 -7.41 -2.13 10.72
N SER A 127 -6.90 -3.37 10.68
CA SER A 127 -5.54 -3.70 10.21
C SER A 127 -5.41 -3.79 8.68
N GLU A 128 -6.52 -3.81 7.94
CA GLU A 128 -6.59 -4.18 6.51
C GLU A 128 -6.98 -3.05 5.57
N GLN A 129 -7.22 -1.84 6.08
CA GLN A 129 -7.52 -0.66 5.25
C GLN A 129 -6.39 -0.30 4.25
N ASN A 130 -5.25 -1.00 4.28
CA ASN A 130 -4.11 -0.77 3.37
C ASN A 130 -3.61 -2.04 2.64
N SER A 131 -4.32 -3.17 2.69
CA SER A 131 -3.89 -4.36 1.95
C SER A 131 -4.32 -4.28 0.48
N LEU A 132 -3.35 -4.32 -0.43
CA LEU A 132 -3.60 -4.46 -1.86
C LEU A 132 -4.13 -5.88 -2.14
N ARG A 133 -5.41 -5.99 -2.50
CA ARG A 133 -6.09 -7.27 -2.75
C ARG A 133 -7.04 -7.16 -3.93
N LEU A 134 -7.04 -8.18 -4.78
CA LEU A 134 -8.04 -8.35 -5.83
C LEU A 134 -9.09 -9.37 -5.39
N ILE A 135 -10.35 -8.97 -5.40
CA ILE A 135 -11.49 -9.84 -5.05
C ILE A 135 -12.28 -10.10 -6.32
N SER A 136 -12.52 -11.36 -6.66
CA SER A 136 -13.38 -11.78 -7.76
C SER A 136 -14.67 -12.35 -7.21
N ILE A 137 -15.81 -11.82 -7.67
CA ILE A 137 -17.11 -12.46 -7.51
C ILE A 137 -17.36 -13.27 -8.78
N TYR A 138 -17.44 -14.60 -8.62
CA TYR A 138 -17.69 -15.52 -9.72
C TYR A 138 -19.09 -16.13 -9.59
N THR A 139 -19.98 -15.83 -10.54
CA THR A 139 -21.42 -16.10 -10.39
C THR A 139 -22.03 -16.84 -11.57
N GLY A 140 -23.05 -17.67 -11.31
CA GLY A 140 -23.92 -18.22 -12.35
C GLY A 140 -25.05 -17.29 -12.80
N GLU A 141 -25.11 -16.06 -12.28
CA GLU A 141 -26.17 -15.08 -12.59
C GLU A 141 -25.85 -14.20 -13.79
N ALA A 142 -26.86 -13.85 -14.59
CA ALA A 142 -26.73 -12.89 -15.67
C ALA A 142 -26.77 -11.41 -15.21
N ARG A 143 -27.20 -11.16 -13.96
CA ARG A 143 -27.50 -9.82 -13.42
C ARG A 143 -26.27 -9.15 -12.78
N LEU A 144 -25.13 -9.15 -13.47
CA LEU A 144 -23.86 -8.62 -12.92
C LEU A 144 -23.98 -7.16 -12.42
N ARG A 145 -24.74 -6.32 -13.14
CA ARG A 145 -24.93 -4.92 -12.78
C ARG A 145 -25.67 -4.74 -11.45
N GLU A 146 -26.64 -5.59 -11.17
CA GLU A 146 -27.42 -5.57 -9.92
C GLU A 146 -26.56 -6.05 -8.75
N ILE A 147 -25.79 -7.12 -8.95
CA ILE A 147 -24.81 -7.60 -7.96
C ILE A 147 -23.79 -6.51 -7.63
N CYS A 148 -23.32 -5.77 -8.62
CA CYS A 148 -22.43 -4.63 -8.42
C CYS A 148 -23.09 -3.56 -7.51
N ASP A 149 -24.33 -3.17 -7.80
CA ASP A 149 -25.06 -2.20 -6.99
C ASP A 149 -25.29 -2.70 -5.55
N GLU A 150 -25.60 -4.00 -5.35
CA GLU A 150 -25.76 -4.63 -4.03
C GLU A 150 -24.46 -4.57 -3.19
N ILE A 151 -23.31 -4.86 -3.82
CA ILE A 151 -22.01 -4.78 -3.16
C ILE A 151 -21.69 -3.33 -2.79
N VAL A 152 -21.88 -2.37 -3.71
CA VAL A 152 -21.63 -0.94 -3.43
C VAL A 152 -22.48 -0.44 -2.27
N ASN A 153 -23.78 -0.77 -2.24
CA ASN A 153 -24.69 -0.38 -1.17
C ASN A 153 -24.29 -0.96 0.18
N THR A 154 -23.81 -2.20 0.20
CA THR A 154 -23.30 -2.85 1.43
C THR A 154 -22.02 -2.20 1.92
N LEU A 155 -21.16 -1.74 1.00
CA LEU A 155 -19.87 -1.12 1.30
C LEU A 155 -19.93 0.42 1.44
N ALA A 156 -21.11 1.03 1.41
CA ALA A 156 -21.31 2.48 1.43
C ALA A 156 -20.94 3.17 2.76
N ASP A 157 -20.35 2.44 3.71
CA ASP A 157 -19.82 3.00 4.95
C ASP A 157 -18.76 4.10 4.66
N ALA A 158 -18.75 5.15 5.48
CA ALA A 158 -18.08 6.42 5.18
C ALA A 158 -16.54 6.31 5.06
N SER A 159 -15.95 5.16 5.38
CA SER A 159 -14.51 4.91 5.37
C SER A 159 -13.98 4.27 4.07
N LEU A 160 -14.81 3.55 3.30
CA LEU A 160 -14.35 2.78 2.12
C LEU A 160 -14.49 3.55 0.80
N ASN A 161 -15.47 4.47 0.71
CA ASN A 161 -15.77 5.27 -0.49
C ASN A 161 -15.74 4.45 -1.80
N PRO A 162 -16.52 3.36 -1.90
CA PRO A 162 -16.51 2.49 -3.08
C PRO A 162 -16.92 3.25 -4.35
N ARG A 163 -16.20 3.02 -5.45
CA ARG A 163 -16.47 3.61 -6.76
C ARG A 163 -16.62 2.50 -7.80
N GLN A 164 -17.76 2.47 -8.46
CA GLN A 164 -18.00 1.53 -9.55
C GLN A 164 -17.63 2.13 -10.91
N ASN A 165 -17.20 1.28 -11.85
CA ASN A 165 -16.99 1.67 -13.24
C ASN A 165 -18.34 1.83 -14.00
N GLU A 166 -18.31 2.46 -15.18
CA GLU A 166 -19.52 2.69 -15.99
C GLU A 166 -20.24 1.39 -16.38
N ALA A 167 -19.47 0.32 -16.61
CA ALA A 167 -20.00 -0.98 -16.98
C ALA A 167 -20.68 -1.73 -15.81
N LYS A 168 -20.51 -1.27 -14.56
CA LYS A 168 -20.92 -1.93 -13.31
C LYS A 168 -20.42 -3.37 -13.21
N THR A 169 -19.13 -3.54 -13.43
CA THR A 169 -18.42 -4.84 -13.38
C THR A 169 -17.20 -4.80 -12.47
N GLU A 170 -16.81 -3.61 -12.02
CA GLU A 170 -15.64 -3.40 -11.18
C GLU A 170 -15.96 -2.35 -10.12
N ILE A 171 -15.49 -2.58 -8.90
CA ILE A 171 -15.67 -1.69 -7.75
C ILE A 171 -14.29 -1.43 -7.15
N SER A 172 -13.79 -0.22 -7.32
CA SER A 172 -12.56 0.25 -6.66
C SER A 172 -12.88 0.77 -5.26
N TYR A 173 -12.10 0.40 -4.27
CA TYR A 173 -12.21 0.88 -2.89
C TYR A 173 -10.81 1.04 -2.30
N GLN A 174 -10.51 2.18 -1.68
CA GLN A 174 -9.19 2.50 -1.10
C GLN A 174 -7.99 2.02 -1.96
N HIS A 175 -7.41 0.87 -1.62
CA HIS A 175 -6.23 0.25 -2.25
C HIS A 175 -6.52 -1.11 -2.91
N GLY A 176 -7.78 -1.48 -3.14
CA GLY A 176 -8.18 -2.77 -3.73
C GLY A 176 -9.30 -2.63 -4.77
N CYS A 177 -9.65 -3.76 -5.37
CA CYS A 177 -10.69 -3.84 -6.39
C CYS A 177 -11.53 -5.11 -6.22
N VAL A 178 -12.85 -5.00 -6.44
CA VAL A 178 -13.75 -6.14 -6.66
C VAL A 178 -14.07 -6.21 -8.16
N VAL A 179 -13.88 -7.37 -8.78
CA VAL A 179 -14.22 -7.65 -10.18
C VAL A 179 -15.30 -8.72 -10.27
N LEU A 180 -16.25 -8.55 -11.19
CA LEU A 180 -17.37 -9.47 -11.36
C LEU A 180 -17.21 -10.27 -12.65
N TYR A 181 -17.27 -11.60 -12.54
CA TYR A 181 -17.22 -12.54 -13.65
C TYR A 181 -18.41 -13.51 -13.60
N ALA A 182 -18.95 -13.85 -14.76
CA ALA A 182 -19.97 -14.87 -14.89
C ALA A 182 -19.35 -16.21 -15.31
N LYS A 183 -19.88 -17.30 -14.76
CA LYS A 183 -19.62 -18.66 -15.23
C LYS A 183 -20.01 -18.78 -16.70
N SER A 184 -19.27 -19.56 -17.46
CA SER A 184 -19.58 -19.78 -18.87
C SER A 184 -20.97 -20.39 -19.09
N GLY A 185 -21.59 -20.03 -20.21
CA GLY A 185 -22.94 -20.46 -20.56
C GLY A 185 -24.07 -19.62 -19.94
N VAL A 186 -23.72 -18.57 -19.20
CA VAL A 186 -24.67 -17.54 -18.77
C VAL A 186 -24.95 -16.59 -19.93
N ASN A 187 -26.24 -16.36 -20.22
CA ASN A 187 -26.66 -15.40 -21.25
C ASN A 187 -26.48 -13.96 -20.75
N LEU A 188 -25.31 -13.39 -21.01
CA LEU A 188 -25.03 -11.98 -20.75
C LEU A 188 -25.48 -11.10 -21.93
N VAL A 189 -25.74 -9.83 -21.63
CA VAL A 189 -25.91 -8.81 -22.68
C VAL A 189 -24.60 -8.61 -23.43
N GLN A 190 -24.67 -8.23 -24.71
CA GLN A 190 -23.49 -8.11 -25.58
C GLN A 190 -22.36 -7.23 -24.99
N ALA A 191 -22.72 -6.18 -24.26
CA ALA A 191 -21.78 -5.28 -23.61
C ALA A 191 -21.00 -5.89 -22.42
N LEU A 192 -21.39 -7.07 -21.94
CA LEU A 192 -20.78 -7.78 -20.81
C LEU A 192 -20.22 -9.15 -21.20
N GLN A 193 -20.20 -9.49 -22.50
CA GLN A 193 -19.81 -10.81 -22.96
C GLN A 193 -18.35 -11.16 -22.62
N ASP A 194 -17.49 -10.15 -22.48
CA ASP A 194 -16.10 -10.27 -22.04
C ASP A 194 -15.94 -10.71 -20.57
N ARG A 195 -17.03 -10.66 -19.79
CA ARG A 195 -17.11 -11.13 -18.40
C ARG A 195 -17.63 -12.56 -18.26
N SER A 196 -18.03 -13.22 -19.35
CA SER A 196 -18.29 -14.67 -19.35
C SER A 196 -16.96 -15.41 -19.49
N VAL A 197 -16.52 -16.09 -18.43
CA VAL A 197 -15.18 -16.70 -18.37
C VAL A 197 -15.28 -18.13 -17.85
N GLU A 198 -14.62 -19.05 -18.55
CA GLU A 198 -14.46 -20.44 -18.10
C GLU A 198 -13.59 -20.51 -16.84
N ALA A 199 -13.82 -21.52 -16.00
CA ALA A 199 -13.07 -21.69 -14.76
C ALA A 199 -11.54 -21.78 -14.99
N SER A 200 -11.11 -22.41 -16.09
CA SER A 200 -9.68 -22.53 -16.46
C SER A 200 -9.04 -21.20 -16.89
N ASP A 201 -9.82 -20.27 -17.45
CA ASP A 201 -9.32 -19.00 -17.98
C ASP A 201 -9.37 -17.87 -16.92
N LEU A 202 -10.13 -18.08 -15.84
CA LEU A 202 -10.33 -17.09 -14.79
C LEU A 202 -9.00 -16.63 -14.15
N PRO A 203 -8.06 -17.51 -13.74
CA PRO A 203 -6.79 -17.06 -13.16
C PRO A 203 -5.99 -16.12 -14.06
N GLY A 204 -5.91 -16.42 -15.37
CA GLY A 204 -5.23 -15.56 -16.34
C GLY A 204 -5.87 -14.18 -16.47
N LYS A 205 -7.21 -14.10 -16.36
CA LYS A 205 -7.94 -12.82 -16.30
C LYS A 205 -7.67 -12.07 -15.00
N LEU A 206 -7.66 -12.75 -13.86
CA LEU A 206 -7.41 -12.11 -12.57
C LEU A 206 -5.99 -11.56 -12.46
N VAL A 207 -4.97 -12.24 -12.98
CA VAL A 207 -3.61 -11.69 -13.07
C VAL A 207 -3.58 -10.42 -13.94
N LYS A 208 -4.34 -10.42 -15.05
CA LYS A 208 -4.46 -9.22 -15.91
C LYS A 208 -5.16 -8.07 -15.18
N ASP A 209 -6.24 -8.34 -14.46
CA ASP A 209 -6.98 -7.33 -13.69
C ASP A 209 -6.11 -6.78 -12.55
N PHE A 210 -5.31 -7.63 -11.90
CA PHE A 210 -4.34 -7.19 -10.91
C PHE A 210 -3.30 -6.25 -11.54
N ALA A 211 -2.75 -6.61 -12.70
CA ALA A 211 -1.79 -5.76 -13.42
C ALA A 211 -2.38 -4.41 -13.83
N LEU A 212 -3.66 -4.37 -14.21
CA LEU A 212 -4.38 -3.13 -14.52
C LEU A 212 -4.63 -2.30 -13.26
N MET A 213 -5.02 -2.93 -12.15
CA MET A 213 -5.22 -2.29 -10.85
C MET A 213 -3.93 -1.63 -10.34
N THR A 214 -2.77 -2.27 -10.57
CA THR A 214 -1.45 -1.74 -10.20
C THR A 214 -0.75 -1.02 -11.33
N SER A 215 -1.49 -0.57 -12.35
CA SER A 215 -0.90 0.14 -13.49
C SER A 215 -0.48 1.57 -13.11
N GLY A 216 0.64 2.03 -13.66
CA GLY A 216 1.15 3.39 -13.47
C GLY A 216 2.63 3.42 -13.09
N LEU A 217 3.24 4.59 -13.22
CA LEU A 217 4.69 4.75 -13.05
C LEU A 217 5.15 4.50 -11.61
N LEU A 218 4.51 5.12 -10.62
CA LEU A 218 4.84 4.91 -9.19
C LEU A 218 4.44 3.52 -8.67
N PRO A 219 3.21 3.01 -8.94
CA PRO A 219 2.84 1.66 -8.56
C PRO A 219 3.78 0.60 -9.11
N ARG A 220 4.26 0.75 -10.36
CA ARG A 220 5.26 -0.16 -10.95
C ARG A 220 6.54 -0.22 -10.12
N ILE A 221 7.14 0.93 -9.80
CA ILE A 221 8.38 0.99 -9.01
C ILE A 221 8.17 0.34 -7.62
N ALA A 222 7.03 0.62 -6.98
CA ALA A 222 6.67 0.00 -5.71
C ALA A 222 6.52 -1.52 -5.85
N LEU A 223 5.83 -2.00 -6.88
CA LEU A 223 5.60 -3.42 -7.12
C LEU A 223 6.89 -4.17 -7.46
N THR A 224 7.77 -3.59 -8.28
CA THR A 224 9.12 -4.11 -8.55
C THR A 224 9.92 -4.27 -7.26
N SER A 225 9.92 -3.22 -6.42
CA SER A 225 10.65 -3.23 -5.15
C SER A 225 10.13 -4.30 -4.19
N LEU A 226 8.80 -4.40 -4.03
CA LEU A 226 8.17 -5.39 -3.14
C LEU A 226 8.31 -6.82 -3.67
N THR A 227 8.28 -7.01 -4.99
CA THR A 227 8.53 -8.31 -5.63
C THR A 227 9.96 -8.78 -5.34
N ALA A 228 10.95 -7.89 -5.43
CA ALA A 228 12.34 -8.23 -5.15
C ALA A 228 12.55 -8.67 -3.69
N VAL A 229 11.85 -8.03 -2.75
CA VAL A 229 11.81 -8.45 -1.34
C VAL A 229 11.21 -9.85 -1.23
N ARG A 230 9.99 -10.06 -1.76
CA ARG A 230 9.27 -11.35 -1.74
C ARG A 230 10.09 -12.51 -2.31
N GLU A 231 10.79 -12.30 -3.42
CA GLU A 231 11.64 -13.33 -4.06
C GLU A 231 12.93 -13.63 -3.29
N SER A 232 13.33 -12.76 -2.36
CA SER A 232 14.62 -12.82 -1.67
C SER A 232 14.52 -13.08 -0.17
N GLU A 233 13.32 -13.22 0.40
CA GLU A 233 13.10 -13.40 1.85
C GLU A 233 13.93 -14.56 2.41
N HIS A 234 13.94 -15.71 1.72
CA HIS A 234 14.72 -16.87 2.14
C HIS A 234 16.24 -16.65 2.08
N LYS A 235 16.73 -15.82 1.14
CA LYS A 235 18.16 -15.48 1.06
C LYS A 235 18.59 -14.61 2.23
N VAL A 236 17.74 -13.67 2.64
CA VAL A 236 17.98 -12.86 3.84
C VAL A 236 18.01 -13.75 5.08
N LEU A 237 17.07 -14.68 5.22
CA LEU A 237 17.04 -15.62 6.36
C LEU A 237 18.27 -16.54 6.41
N ASP A 238 18.78 -16.99 5.26
CA ASP A 238 19.98 -17.86 5.20
C ASP A 238 21.24 -17.16 5.74
N GLN A 239 21.37 -15.83 5.54
CA GLN A 239 22.48 -15.06 6.09
C GLN A 239 22.49 -15.04 7.63
N PHE A 240 21.31 -15.04 8.26
CA PHE A 240 21.14 -15.03 9.72
C PHE A 240 21.01 -16.45 10.29
N SER A 241 21.94 -17.33 9.94
CA SER A 241 21.93 -18.71 10.45
C SER A 241 22.27 -18.78 11.95
N ALA A 242 21.73 -19.80 12.63
CA ALA A 242 21.98 -20.07 14.06
C ALA A 242 23.47 -20.30 14.41
N LYS A 243 24.34 -20.48 13.42
CA LYS A 243 25.80 -20.57 13.63
C LYS A 243 26.39 -19.25 14.17
N LEU A 244 25.71 -18.13 13.96
CA LEU A 244 26.13 -16.81 14.43
C LEU A 244 25.68 -16.51 15.86
N ASP A 245 24.85 -17.35 16.49
CA ASP A 245 24.31 -17.10 17.83
C ASP A 245 25.40 -16.80 18.88
N PRO A 246 26.53 -17.54 18.96
CA PRO A 246 27.59 -17.19 19.91
C PRO A 246 28.19 -15.81 19.69
N ALA A 247 28.35 -15.39 18.43
CA ALA A 247 28.87 -14.06 18.08
C ALA A 247 27.84 -12.96 18.40
N PHE A 248 26.55 -13.22 18.14
CA PHE A 248 25.48 -12.31 18.53
C PHE A 248 25.39 -12.14 20.05
N LEU A 249 25.50 -13.23 20.82
CA LEU A 249 25.53 -13.17 22.28
C LEU A 249 26.76 -12.41 22.81
N ALA A 250 27.93 -12.61 22.21
CA ALA A 250 29.14 -11.86 22.55
C ALA A 250 28.97 -10.37 22.27
N HIS A 251 28.43 -10.01 21.09
CA HIS A 251 28.10 -8.62 20.74
C HIS A 251 27.14 -8.02 21.74
N LYS A 252 26.04 -8.72 22.05
CA LYS A 252 25.03 -8.29 23.02
C LYS A 252 25.62 -8.07 24.42
N ALA A 253 26.51 -8.95 24.88
CA ALA A 253 27.18 -8.82 26.18
C ALA A 253 28.15 -7.62 26.24
N CYS A 254 28.74 -7.22 25.12
CA CYS A 254 29.68 -6.10 25.02
C CYS A 254 29.00 -4.73 24.93
N LEU A 255 27.70 -4.67 24.64
CA LEU A 255 26.99 -3.39 24.55
C LEU A 255 26.75 -2.80 25.94
N PRO A 256 26.89 -1.47 26.12
CA PRO A 256 26.49 -0.79 27.34
C PRO A 256 25.02 -1.06 27.72
N ASN A 257 24.16 -1.28 26.72
CA ASN A 257 22.79 -1.73 26.88
C ASN A 257 22.53 -2.95 25.97
N PRO A 258 22.47 -4.17 26.53
CA PRO A 258 22.28 -5.39 25.73
C PRO A 258 20.99 -5.44 24.89
N GLU A 259 19.94 -4.69 25.24
CA GLU A 259 18.69 -4.61 24.45
C GLU A 259 18.84 -3.83 23.13
N ASP A 260 19.93 -3.06 22.96
CA ASP A 260 20.19 -2.37 21.70
C ASP A 260 20.65 -3.32 20.59
N ALA A 261 21.12 -4.53 20.95
CA ALA A 261 21.62 -5.53 19.99
C ALA A 261 20.53 -5.90 18.96
N GLU A 262 19.31 -6.20 19.42
CA GLU A 262 18.20 -6.55 18.55
C GLU A 262 17.84 -5.41 17.58
N ARG A 263 17.86 -4.15 18.06
CA ARG A 263 17.57 -2.98 17.22
C ARG A 263 18.63 -2.79 16.13
N GLN A 264 19.89 -3.06 16.44
CA GLN A 264 20.98 -3.00 15.47
C GLN A 264 20.81 -4.06 14.37
N ILE A 265 20.43 -5.30 14.73
CA ILE A 265 20.14 -6.36 13.75
C ILE A 265 18.96 -5.98 12.85
N VAL A 266 17.87 -5.44 13.42
CA VAL A 266 16.71 -4.97 12.63
C VAL A 266 17.13 -3.88 11.63
N ASN A 267 17.99 -2.93 12.02
CA ASN A 267 18.49 -1.91 11.11
C ASN A 267 19.30 -2.51 9.95
N TYR A 268 20.18 -3.48 10.25
CA TYR A 268 20.96 -4.16 9.22
C TYR A 268 20.05 -4.90 8.22
N ILE A 269 19.04 -5.64 8.71
CA ILE A 269 18.06 -6.31 7.84
C ILE A 269 17.36 -5.28 6.94
N ALA A 270 16.98 -4.11 7.49
CA ALA A 270 16.36 -3.06 6.70
C ALA A 270 17.29 -2.47 5.63
N GLU A 271 18.60 -2.41 5.88
CA GLU A 271 19.62 -2.00 4.90
C GLU A 271 19.79 -3.04 3.79
N GLU A 272 19.84 -4.33 4.12
CA GLU A 272 19.88 -5.42 3.13
C GLU A 272 18.64 -5.42 2.23
N LEU A 273 17.45 -5.32 2.82
CA LEU A 273 16.20 -5.22 2.08
C LEU A 273 16.19 -3.99 1.15
N ARG A 274 16.76 -2.85 1.60
CA ARG A 274 16.93 -1.67 0.76
C ARG A 274 17.86 -1.94 -0.43
N GLY A 275 19.01 -2.58 -0.19
CA GLY A 275 19.95 -2.95 -1.25
C GLY A 275 19.31 -3.83 -2.33
N LEU A 276 18.44 -4.77 -1.92
CA LEU A 276 17.66 -5.61 -2.84
C LEU A 276 16.68 -4.78 -3.68
N MET A 277 15.94 -3.86 -3.05
CA MET A 277 15.01 -2.97 -3.75
C MET A 277 15.73 -2.07 -4.76
N ASP A 278 16.84 -1.43 -4.35
CA ASP A 278 17.63 -0.55 -5.22
C ASP A 278 18.18 -1.31 -6.43
N SER A 279 18.70 -2.52 -6.21
CA SER A 279 19.23 -3.37 -7.29
C SER A 279 18.15 -3.75 -8.30
N ALA A 280 16.95 -4.11 -7.83
CA ALA A 280 15.84 -4.49 -8.71
C ALA A 280 15.35 -3.32 -9.57
N VAL A 281 15.20 -2.13 -8.99
CA VAL A 281 14.79 -0.93 -9.74
C VAL A 281 15.82 -0.54 -10.79
N VAL A 282 17.12 -0.60 -10.46
CA VAL A 282 18.19 -0.30 -11.42
C VAL A 282 18.19 -1.28 -12.59
N GLN A 283 17.98 -2.57 -12.32
CA GLN A 283 17.90 -3.60 -13.38
C GLN A 283 16.72 -3.37 -14.34
N THR A 284 15.60 -2.80 -13.87
CA THR A 284 14.42 -2.50 -14.69
C THR A 284 14.42 -1.09 -15.28
N SER A 285 15.48 -0.29 -15.09
CA SER A 285 15.51 1.13 -15.46
C SER A 285 15.29 1.41 -16.95
N SER A 286 15.79 0.55 -17.83
CA SER A 286 15.52 0.65 -19.27
C SER A 286 14.03 0.44 -19.59
N GLU A 287 13.36 -0.40 -18.80
CA GLU A 287 11.93 -0.67 -18.94
C GLU A 287 11.08 0.47 -18.37
N ASP A 288 11.59 1.20 -17.37
CA ASP A 288 10.96 2.42 -16.86
C ASP A 288 10.92 3.53 -17.89
N ALA A 289 11.99 3.68 -18.70
CA ALA A 289 12.02 4.63 -19.80
C ALA A 289 10.94 4.32 -20.86
N ASP A 290 10.69 3.03 -21.13
CA ASP A 290 9.59 2.60 -22.01
C ASP A 290 8.22 2.83 -21.37
N ALA A 291 8.10 2.58 -20.06
CA ALA A 291 6.87 2.85 -19.31
C ALA A 291 6.49 4.32 -19.33
N VAL A 292 7.46 5.23 -19.15
CA VAL A 292 7.25 6.68 -19.26
C VAL A 292 6.76 7.05 -20.67
N LYS A 293 7.40 6.53 -21.72
CA LYS A 293 6.96 6.75 -23.11
C LYS A 293 5.53 6.28 -23.34
N HIS A 294 5.21 5.07 -22.87
CA HIS A 294 3.86 4.51 -23.00
C HIS A 294 2.83 5.37 -22.28
N TRP A 295 3.09 5.73 -21.01
CA TRP A 295 2.21 6.57 -20.22
C TRP A 295 1.94 7.92 -20.88
N ILE A 296 2.98 8.59 -21.39
CA ILE A 296 2.85 9.87 -22.11
C ILE A 296 1.97 9.70 -23.35
N ARG A 297 2.21 8.64 -24.13
CA ARG A 297 1.50 8.37 -25.38
C ARG A 297 0.01 8.09 -25.18
N GLU A 298 -0.33 7.30 -24.18
CA GLU A 298 -1.73 7.01 -23.84
C GLU A 298 -2.45 8.22 -23.25
N LYS A 299 -1.73 9.09 -22.53
CA LYS A 299 -2.37 10.16 -21.76
C LYS A 299 -2.83 11.32 -22.63
N ALA A 300 -1.98 11.80 -23.55
CA ALA A 300 -2.32 12.90 -24.45
C ALA A 300 -1.39 12.95 -25.67
N GLN A 301 -1.87 13.56 -26.76
CA GLN A 301 -1.03 13.89 -27.93
C GLN A 301 -0.10 15.07 -27.65
N GLU A 302 -0.55 16.01 -26.81
CA GLU A 302 0.18 17.20 -26.44
C GLU A 302 -0.04 17.52 -24.95
N PHE A 303 0.98 18.09 -24.32
CA PHE A 303 0.97 18.49 -22.92
C PHE A 303 1.19 20.00 -22.83
N THR A 304 0.27 20.71 -22.17
CA THR A 304 0.36 22.15 -22.00
C THR A 304 0.85 22.49 -20.59
N PHE A 305 2.03 23.11 -20.52
CA PHE A 305 2.67 23.54 -19.27
C PHE A 305 2.52 25.03 -19.08
N ARG A 306 2.20 25.47 -17.85
CA ARG A 306 2.22 26.89 -17.49
C ARG A 306 3.65 27.34 -17.22
N LYS A 307 4.00 28.51 -17.74
CA LYS A 307 5.25 29.23 -17.45
C LYS A 307 4.95 30.62 -16.88
N LYS A 308 5.98 31.29 -16.37
CA LYS A 308 5.84 32.62 -15.73
C LYS A 308 5.09 33.63 -16.62
N ASN A 309 5.27 33.55 -17.94
CA ASN A 309 4.67 34.44 -18.94
C ASN A 309 3.93 33.64 -20.04
N GLY A 310 2.92 32.84 -19.68
CA GLY A 310 2.04 32.15 -20.62
C GLY A 310 2.06 30.63 -20.49
N THR A 311 1.84 29.95 -21.59
CA THR A 311 1.85 28.48 -21.67
C THR A 311 2.85 28.00 -22.73
N GLU A 312 3.31 26.77 -22.58
CA GLU A 312 4.16 26.07 -23.53
C GLU A 312 3.54 24.70 -23.79
N THR A 313 3.37 24.33 -25.05
CA THR A 313 2.83 23.01 -25.41
C THR A 313 3.94 22.15 -25.98
N LEU A 314 4.13 20.98 -25.39
CA LEU A 314 5.09 19.97 -25.84
C LEU A 314 4.34 18.79 -26.47
N ASN A 315 4.85 18.24 -27.57
CA ASN A 315 4.36 16.98 -28.10
C ASN A 315 4.86 15.79 -27.25
N GLN A 316 4.48 14.56 -27.62
CA GLN A 316 4.87 13.35 -26.90
C GLN A 316 6.39 13.14 -26.82
N GLU A 317 7.11 13.32 -27.93
CA GLU A 317 8.57 13.12 -27.98
C GLU A 317 9.30 14.14 -27.11
N GLU A 318 8.89 15.40 -27.18
CA GLU A 318 9.47 16.48 -26.38
C GLU A 318 9.18 16.31 -24.89
N THR A 319 8.00 15.78 -24.55
CA THR A 319 7.63 15.47 -23.17
C THR A 319 8.46 14.30 -22.63
N VAL A 320 8.71 13.27 -23.44
CA VAL A 320 9.61 12.16 -23.09
C VAL A 320 11.03 12.68 -22.84
N THR A 321 11.53 13.54 -23.71
CA THR A 321 12.86 14.17 -23.54
C THR A 321 12.91 14.99 -22.26
N LEU A 322 11.89 15.79 -21.96
CA LEU A 322 11.80 16.57 -20.71
C LEU A 322 11.88 15.67 -19.47
N VAL A 323 11.18 14.54 -19.44
CA VAL A 323 11.16 13.63 -18.29
C VAL A 323 12.49 12.90 -18.12
N ASN A 324 13.12 12.49 -19.22
CA ASN A 324 14.38 11.73 -19.19
C ASN A 324 15.61 12.61 -18.94
N GLU A 325 15.66 13.80 -19.53
CA GLU A 325 16.80 14.73 -19.41
C GLU A 325 16.63 15.74 -18.28
N GLY A 326 15.39 15.94 -17.82
CA GLY A 326 15.03 16.84 -16.74
C GLY A 326 14.89 18.31 -17.17
N LEU A 327 14.23 19.09 -16.30
CA LEU A 327 13.89 20.49 -16.56
C LEU A 327 15.11 21.39 -16.79
N LYS A 328 16.25 21.11 -16.14
CA LYS A 328 17.48 21.91 -16.28
C LYS A 328 18.07 21.88 -17.69
N ASN A 329 17.86 20.77 -18.40
CA ASN A 329 18.36 20.58 -19.77
C ASN A 329 17.30 20.94 -20.82
N SER A 330 16.11 21.38 -20.40
CA SER A 330 15.07 21.80 -21.32
C SER A 330 15.37 23.18 -21.92
N ASN A 331 15.37 23.24 -23.25
CA ASN A 331 15.47 24.51 -23.97
C ASN A 331 14.13 25.26 -24.06
N ARG A 332 13.01 24.60 -23.71
CA ARG A 332 11.65 25.13 -23.88
C ARG A 332 11.00 25.56 -22.56
N LEU A 333 11.34 24.87 -21.47
CA LEU A 333 10.84 25.18 -20.13
C LEU A 333 11.97 25.61 -19.22
N HIS A 334 11.86 26.79 -18.64
CA HIS A 334 12.78 27.25 -17.59
C HIS A 334 12.47 26.60 -16.25
N ASP A 335 13.46 26.58 -15.36
CA ASP A 335 13.37 26.01 -14.00
C ASP A 335 12.09 26.43 -13.25
N SER A 336 11.66 27.69 -13.37
CA SER A 336 10.42 28.18 -12.73
C SER A 336 9.13 27.43 -13.09
N ALA A 337 9.12 26.67 -14.19
CA ALA A 337 7.99 25.83 -14.61
C ALA A 337 7.72 24.66 -13.66
N PHE A 338 8.68 24.28 -12.80
CA PHE A 338 8.53 23.17 -11.84
C PHE A 338 7.24 23.26 -11.02
N LYS A 339 6.77 24.48 -10.74
CA LYS A 339 5.57 24.77 -9.95
C LYS A 339 4.26 24.30 -10.59
N PHE A 340 4.28 23.99 -11.88
CA PHE A 340 3.09 23.68 -12.67
C PHE A 340 3.26 22.44 -13.54
N LEU A 341 4.37 21.69 -13.42
CA LEU A 341 4.61 20.50 -14.23
C LEU A 341 3.52 19.46 -14.01
N SER A 342 3.18 19.17 -12.76
CA SER A 342 2.13 18.21 -12.41
C SER A 342 0.75 18.63 -12.95
N ALA A 343 0.49 19.93 -13.03
CA ALA A 343 -0.74 20.43 -13.66
C ALA A 343 -0.73 20.18 -15.17
N GLY A 344 0.42 20.36 -15.83
CA GLY A 344 0.58 20.02 -17.24
C GLY A 344 0.44 18.53 -17.53
N PHE A 345 1.00 17.66 -16.68
CA PHE A 345 0.88 16.20 -16.83
C PHE A 345 -0.53 15.67 -16.56
N SER A 346 -1.26 16.28 -15.64
CA SER A 346 -2.62 15.84 -15.26
C SER A 346 -3.73 16.50 -16.08
N GLY A 347 -3.46 17.63 -16.73
CA GLY A 347 -4.46 18.45 -17.43
C GLY A 347 -5.34 19.30 -16.49
N ASN A 348 -5.17 19.20 -15.17
CA ASN A 348 -5.99 19.85 -14.15
C ASN A 348 -5.12 20.52 -13.07
N ASP A 349 -5.73 21.17 -12.07
CA ASP A 349 -4.95 21.62 -10.90
C ASP A 349 -4.41 20.40 -10.13
N ALA A 350 -3.08 20.35 -10.02
CA ALA A 350 -2.34 19.26 -9.38
C ALA A 350 -1.59 19.72 -8.13
N THR A 351 -1.87 20.93 -7.62
CA THR A 351 -1.15 21.52 -6.48
C THR A 351 -1.19 20.61 -5.25
N ASP A 352 -2.30 19.90 -5.03
CA ASP A 352 -2.41 18.95 -3.91
C ASP A 352 -1.69 17.62 -4.16
N LEU A 353 -1.52 17.20 -5.42
CA LEU A 353 -0.75 16.00 -5.77
C LEU A 353 0.74 16.18 -5.44
N ASP A 354 1.31 17.35 -5.75
CA ASP A 354 2.70 17.67 -5.40
C ASP A 354 2.92 17.65 -3.89
N LYS A 355 1.97 18.22 -3.13
CA LYS A 355 2.01 18.20 -1.67
C LYS A 355 1.88 16.78 -1.12
N GLN A 356 0.99 15.97 -1.66
CA GLN A 356 0.81 14.57 -1.26
C GLN A 356 2.09 13.77 -1.50
N LEU A 357 2.69 13.89 -2.69
CA LEU A 357 3.94 13.22 -3.02
C LEU A 357 5.08 13.68 -2.08
N ALA A 358 5.21 14.99 -1.87
CA ALA A 358 6.20 15.55 -0.94
C ALA A 358 6.01 15.03 0.50
N TRP A 359 4.77 14.88 0.97
CA TRP A 359 4.46 14.30 2.26
C TRP A 359 4.89 12.83 2.35
N ILE A 360 4.55 11.98 1.36
CA ILE A 360 4.98 10.56 1.28
C ILE A 360 6.51 10.43 1.30
N MET A 361 7.21 11.34 0.60
CA MET A 361 8.66 11.34 0.55
C MET A 361 9.31 11.77 1.88
N THR A 362 8.62 12.59 2.68
CA THR A 362 9.18 13.22 3.89
C THR A 362 8.78 12.52 5.19
N PHE A 363 7.56 11.99 5.27
CA PHE A 363 7.01 11.33 6.46
C PHE A 363 7.14 9.81 6.39
N ARG A 364 7.25 9.18 7.55
CA ARG A 364 7.08 7.74 7.70
C ARG A 364 5.60 7.42 7.59
N ALA A 365 5.28 6.42 6.78
CA ALA A 365 3.96 5.82 6.81
C ALA A 365 3.82 4.94 8.07
N VAL A 366 2.67 5.05 8.74
CA VAL A 366 2.34 4.22 9.91
C VAL A 366 1.23 3.28 9.47
N TYR A 367 1.62 2.03 9.21
CA TYR A 367 0.72 0.99 8.70
C TYR A 367 0.15 0.09 9.81
N SER A 368 0.73 0.11 11.02
CA SER A 368 0.30 -0.70 12.15
C SER A 368 -0.13 0.17 13.32
N ALA A 369 -1.01 -0.35 14.18
CA ALA A 369 -1.51 0.29 15.39
C ALA A 369 -0.47 0.43 16.52
N SER A 370 0.83 0.42 16.19
CA SER A 370 1.88 0.73 17.16
C SER A 370 1.74 2.19 17.58
N LYS A 371 1.50 2.41 18.87
CA LYS A 371 1.26 3.74 19.42
C LYS A 371 2.49 4.63 19.16
N PRO A 372 2.33 5.81 18.52
CA PRO A 372 3.43 6.72 18.27
C PRO A 372 4.18 7.12 19.53
N ILE A 373 5.51 7.24 19.43
CA ILE A 373 6.36 7.80 20.49
C ILE A 373 6.66 9.26 20.17
N LEU A 374 6.63 10.13 21.18
CA LEU A 374 7.04 11.52 21.04
C LEU A 374 8.56 11.60 21.08
N TRP A 375 9.20 11.92 19.96
CA TRP A 375 10.65 12.09 19.84
C TRP A 375 11.01 12.92 18.61
N LEU A 376 12.30 13.05 18.32
CA LEU A 376 12.82 13.74 17.15
C LEU A 376 12.03 13.42 15.88
N GLY A 377 11.48 14.46 15.26
CA GLY A 377 10.73 14.37 14.00
C GLY A 377 9.24 14.07 14.17
N SER A 378 8.75 13.85 15.40
CA SER A 378 7.31 13.78 15.65
C SER A 378 6.68 15.15 15.43
N VAL A 379 5.66 15.20 14.57
CA VAL A 379 4.89 16.42 14.27
C VAL A 379 3.54 16.33 14.97
N VAL A 380 3.21 17.35 15.75
CA VAL A 380 1.98 17.40 16.55
C VAL A 380 1.24 18.72 16.37
N THR A 381 -0.07 18.71 16.57
CA THR A 381 -0.89 19.90 16.75
C THR A 381 -1.27 20.01 18.23
N GLU A 382 -0.79 21.03 18.92
CA GLU A 382 -1.29 21.44 20.23
C GLU A 382 -2.72 21.97 20.07
N LEU A 383 -3.67 21.35 20.78
CA LEU A 383 -5.07 21.74 20.82
C LEU A 383 -5.27 22.67 22.01
N SER A 384 -5.64 23.92 21.75
CA SER A 384 -5.92 24.92 22.79
C SER A 384 -7.13 25.78 22.44
N ASP A 385 -7.72 26.43 23.45
CA ASP A 385 -8.87 27.33 23.27
C ASP A 385 -8.51 28.59 22.43
N GLU A 386 -7.22 28.94 22.37
CA GLU A 386 -6.69 30.08 21.60
C GLU A 386 -6.36 29.73 20.15
N GLY A 387 -6.54 28.46 19.75
CA GLY A 387 -6.29 27.96 18.40
C GLY A 387 -5.30 26.80 18.34
N GLU A 388 -5.13 26.26 17.14
CA GLU A 388 -4.21 25.16 16.85
C GLU A 388 -2.79 25.66 16.64
N LYS A 389 -1.83 25.05 17.36
CA LYS A 389 -0.40 25.31 17.15
C LYS A 389 0.31 24.06 16.67
N HIS A 390 0.91 24.13 15.49
CA HIS A 390 1.64 23.01 14.90
C HIS A 390 3.11 23.04 15.35
N LEU A 391 3.66 21.88 15.74
CA LEU A 391 4.96 21.76 16.39
C LEU A 391 5.76 20.57 15.85
N ILE A 392 7.08 20.71 15.76
CA ILE A 392 8.02 19.61 15.47
C ILE A 392 8.88 19.36 16.71
N CYS A 393 8.89 18.11 17.20
CA CYS A 393 9.74 17.72 18.31
C CYS A 393 11.22 17.60 17.88
N MET A 394 12.11 18.19 18.67
CA MET A 394 13.55 18.27 18.42
C MET A 394 14.40 17.40 19.36
N ARG A 395 13.77 16.68 20.29
CA ARG A 395 14.48 15.88 21.30
C ARG A 395 15.05 14.60 20.70
N PRO A 396 16.36 14.31 20.81
CA PRO A 396 16.97 13.10 20.24
C PRO A 396 16.27 11.81 20.67
N ARG A 397 16.16 10.81 19.78
CA ARG A 397 15.44 9.55 20.04
C ARG A 397 15.96 8.80 21.26
N CYS A 398 17.28 8.78 21.44
CA CYS A 398 17.95 8.13 22.58
C CYS A 398 17.58 8.73 23.94
N ASP A 399 17.19 10.01 23.96
CA ASP A 399 16.84 10.78 25.15
C ASP A 399 15.33 10.76 25.44
N CYS A 400 14.56 10.10 24.59
CA CYS A 400 13.10 9.94 24.70
C CYS A 400 12.70 8.53 25.19
N VAL A 401 13.68 7.64 25.31
CA VAL A 401 13.53 6.32 25.91
C VAL A 401 14.18 6.33 27.29
N ARG A 402 13.72 5.47 28.21
CA ARG A 402 14.30 5.33 29.56
C ARG A 402 14.11 6.54 30.50
N LEU A 403 13.10 7.37 30.23
CA LEU A 403 12.72 8.54 31.02
C LEU A 403 12.39 8.19 32.48
N GLN A 404 13.16 8.72 33.42
CA GLN A 404 13.00 8.45 34.85
C GLN A 404 11.91 9.30 35.53
N GLY A 405 11.33 10.27 34.82
CA GLY A 405 10.33 11.17 35.38
C GLY A 405 9.88 12.25 34.41
N GLU A 406 9.24 13.28 34.96
CA GLU A 406 8.81 14.45 34.18
C GLU A 406 10.01 15.09 33.47
N THR A 407 9.89 15.26 32.15
CA THR A 407 10.96 15.75 31.31
C THR A 407 10.44 16.79 30.31
N SER A 408 11.23 17.83 30.08
CA SER A 408 10.94 18.84 29.08
C SER A 408 11.29 18.36 27.66
N PHE A 409 10.34 18.54 26.74
CA PHE A 409 10.51 18.35 25.31
C PHE A 409 10.57 19.71 24.63
N PHE A 410 11.56 19.87 23.76
CA PHE A 410 11.79 21.07 22.96
C PHE A 410 11.15 20.90 21.58
N PHE A 411 10.44 21.95 21.13
CA PHE A 411 9.75 21.99 19.86
C PHE A 411 10.05 23.27 19.09
N LEU A 412 10.10 23.14 17.76
CA LEU A 412 10.01 24.26 16.84
C LEU A 412 8.55 24.44 16.42
N THR A 413 8.13 25.70 16.26
CA THR A 413 6.78 26.03 15.78
C THR A 413 6.72 25.96 14.26
N LEU A 414 5.61 25.44 13.73
CA LEU A 414 5.27 25.51 12.32
C LEU A 414 4.33 26.68 12.06
N VAL A 415 4.71 27.54 11.13
CA VAL A 415 4.03 28.81 10.83
C VAL A 415 3.61 28.88 9.36
N GLU A 416 2.84 29.91 8.99
CA GLU A 416 2.56 30.20 7.58
C GLU A 416 3.87 30.46 6.82
N PRO A 417 4.08 29.85 5.65
CA PRO A 417 5.38 29.81 5.02
C PRO A 417 5.81 31.17 4.46
N ALA A 418 6.91 31.73 4.97
CA ALA A 418 7.57 32.87 4.35
C ALA A 418 8.36 32.45 3.09
N LYS A 419 8.62 33.41 2.17
CA LYS A 419 9.22 33.17 0.83
C LYS A 419 10.61 32.50 0.83
N LYS A 420 11.29 32.31 1.97
CA LYS A 420 12.66 31.77 2.07
C LYS A 420 12.92 30.86 3.27
N GLU A 421 11.89 30.36 3.94
CA GLU A 421 12.06 29.46 5.07
C GLU A 421 12.10 28.00 4.62
N GLU A 422 12.72 27.15 5.45
CA GLU A 422 12.58 25.71 5.31
C GLU A 422 11.09 25.37 5.48
N GLN A 423 10.57 24.55 4.58
CA GLN A 423 9.16 24.20 4.56
C GLN A 423 8.99 22.70 4.71
N VAL A 424 7.88 22.34 5.34
CA VAL A 424 7.41 20.96 5.43
C VAL A 424 5.95 20.91 4.99
N VAL A 425 5.57 19.84 4.30
CA VAL A 425 4.17 19.58 3.99
C VAL A 425 3.61 18.66 5.07
N VAL A 426 2.55 19.09 5.74
CA VAL A 426 1.89 18.33 6.81
C VAL A 426 0.47 17.99 6.38
N LYS A 427 0.05 16.75 6.61
CA LYS A 427 -1.34 16.33 6.46
C LYS A 427 -2.13 16.77 7.70
N LEU A 428 -3.02 17.74 7.51
CA LEU A 428 -3.94 18.24 8.53
C LEU A 428 -5.34 17.77 8.16
N ASP A 429 -5.76 16.69 8.81
CA ASP A 429 -7.03 16.01 8.58
C ASP A 429 -7.15 15.61 7.09
N ASN A 430 -8.02 16.24 6.31
CA ASN A 430 -8.24 15.92 4.90
C ASN A 430 -7.44 16.78 3.91
N ALA A 431 -6.53 17.65 4.38
CA ALA A 431 -5.79 18.56 3.53
C ALA A 431 -4.27 18.47 3.76
N PHE A 432 -3.50 18.71 2.70
CA PHE A 432 -2.05 18.89 2.80
C PHE A 432 -1.73 20.38 2.84
N LYS A 433 -1.12 20.84 3.94
CA LYS A 433 -0.70 22.23 4.10
C LYS A 433 0.82 22.33 4.12
N ARG A 434 1.34 23.37 3.47
CA ARG A 434 2.76 23.72 3.47
C ARG A 434 3.00 24.71 4.60
N LEU A 435 3.87 24.37 5.53
CA LEU A 435 4.18 25.19 6.70
C LEU A 435 5.68 25.53 6.72
N GLY A 436 6.01 26.74 7.14
CA GLY A 436 7.38 27.16 7.42
C GLY A 436 7.84 26.67 8.80
N ILE A 437 9.12 26.37 8.94
CA ILE A 437 9.73 26.01 10.22
C ILE A 437 10.33 27.26 10.85
N GLU A 438 9.80 27.65 12.01
CA GLU A 438 10.34 28.76 12.80
C GLU A 438 11.54 28.27 13.62
N PHE A 439 12.73 28.77 13.27
CA PHE A 439 13.97 28.44 13.96
C PHE A 439 14.42 29.51 14.95
N ASP A 440 13.83 30.71 14.89
CA ASP A 440 14.21 31.81 15.76
C ASP A 440 13.60 31.61 17.15
N SER A 441 14.28 32.13 18.17
CA SER A 441 13.94 31.85 19.58
C SER A 441 12.54 32.28 19.99
N ALA A 442 11.92 33.20 19.25
CA ALA A 442 10.53 33.60 19.44
C ALA A 442 9.52 32.46 19.22
N GLY A 443 9.85 31.48 18.37
CA GLY A 443 8.98 30.33 18.07
C GLY A 443 9.28 29.08 18.89
N TRP A 444 10.25 29.13 19.79
CA TRP A 444 10.67 27.97 20.59
C TRP A 444 9.63 27.62 21.64
N VAL A 445 9.30 26.34 21.74
CA VAL A 445 8.30 25.86 22.70
C VAL A 445 8.91 24.75 23.56
N LEU A 446 8.84 24.92 24.88
CA LEU A 446 9.10 23.86 25.84
C LEU A 446 7.79 23.38 26.45
N ARG A 447 7.62 22.06 26.52
CA ARG A 447 6.49 21.41 27.17
C ARG A 447 6.99 20.23 28.00
N LYS A 448 6.41 20.05 29.18
CA LYS A 448 6.76 18.95 30.06
C LYS A 448 5.83 17.77 29.82
N PHE A 449 6.42 16.59 29.73
CA PHE A 449 5.70 15.33 29.60
C PHE A 449 6.20 14.37 30.69
N LYS A 450 5.29 13.52 31.16
CA LYS A 450 5.60 12.48 32.12
C LYS A 450 5.28 11.12 31.49
N PRO A 451 6.20 10.15 31.50
CA PRO A 451 5.90 8.80 31.01
C PRO A 451 4.82 8.16 31.89
N ASP A 452 3.93 7.40 31.27
CA ASP A 452 2.93 6.64 32.01
C ASP A 452 3.61 5.52 32.82
N SER A 453 3.19 5.36 34.07
CA SER A 453 3.85 4.48 35.06
C SER A 453 3.47 3.00 34.91
N GLY A 454 2.98 2.57 33.76
CA GLY A 454 2.34 1.26 33.57
C GLY A 454 3.24 0.15 33.04
N ASP A 455 3.68 -0.75 33.93
CA ASP A 455 3.95 -2.20 33.79
C ASP A 455 4.66 -2.81 32.55
N SER A 456 5.31 -2.02 31.70
CA SER A 456 6.04 -2.62 30.56
C SER A 456 7.29 -1.88 30.16
N GLY A 457 8.15 -1.49 31.12
CA GLY A 457 9.57 -1.15 30.88
C GLY A 457 9.89 0.02 29.93
N SER A 458 8.92 0.53 29.18
CA SER A 458 9.06 1.62 28.22
C SER A 458 8.77 2.94 28.91
N SER A 459 9.80 3.49 29.53
CA SER A 459 9.79 4.86 30.03
C SER A 459 9.93 5.84 28.87
N ALA A 460 8.90 5.93 28.04
CA ALA A 460 8.81 6.82 26.90
C ALA A 460 7.45 7.53 26.90
N ILE A 461 7.34 8.63 26.16
CA ILE A 461 6.07 9.33 25.99
C ILE A 461 5.34 8.72 24.80
N ILE A 462 4.29 7.95 25.09
CA ILE A 462 3.54 7.16 24.10
C ILE A 462 2.16 7.80 23.91
N ALA A 463 1.68 7.87 22.67
CA ALA A 463 0.36 8.43 22.39
C ALA A 463 -0.78 7.47 22.77
N GLU A 464 -1.92 8.03 23.16
CA GLU A 464 -3.17 7.31 23.37
C GLU A 464 -4.05 7.38 22.11
N LYS A 465 -4.59 6.23 21.67
CA LYS A 465 -5.57 6.16 20.59
C LYS A 465 -6.91 6.72 21.09
N GLN A 466 -7.51 7.67 20.37
CA GLN A 466 -8.81 8.24 20.72
C GLN A 466 -9.93 7.51 19.96
N ASN A 467 -10.90 6.95 20.70
CA ASN A 467 -11.96 6.08 20.17
C ASN A 467 -12.91 6.76 19.17
N SER A 468 -13.02 8.09 19.18
CA SER A 468 -14.04 8.79 18.39
C SER A 468 -13.63 9.15 16.96
N ASN A 469 -12.33 9.24 16.67
CA ASN A 469 -11.81 9.81 15.40
C ASN A 469 -10.53 9.11 14.86
N ASP A 470 -10.22 7.91 15.35
CA ASP A 470 -9.07 7.08 14.93
C ASP A 470 -7.73 7.85 14.85
N HIS A 471 -7.49 8.75 15.79
CA HIS A 471 -6.26 9.52 15.87
C HIS A 471 -5.54 9.31 17.20
N PHE A 472 -4.24 9.57 17.18
CA PHE A 472 -3.37 9.47 18.36
C PHE A 472 -3.17 10.85 19.00
N GLU A 473 -3.25 10.89 20.33
CA GLU A 473 -2.99 12.10 21.12
C GLU A 473 -1.94 11.86 22.21
N PHE A 474 -1.05 12.83 22.42
CA PHE A 474 -0.24 12.91 23.64
C PHE A 474 -0.89 13.90 24.61
N LYS A 475 -0.66 13.67 25.91
CA LYS A 475 -1.03 14.60 26.99
C LYS A 475 0.23 15.08 27.66
N ASN A 476 0.31 16.38 27.94
CA ASN A 476 1.40 16.91 28.78
C ASN A 476 1.24 16.44 30.24
N SER A 477 2.26 16.71 31.07
CA SER A 477 2.28 16.28 32.47
C SER A 477 1.06 16.67 33.29
N ASP A 478 0.51 17.88 33.07
CA ASP A 478 -0.67 18.39 33.79
C ASP A 478 -2.00 17.86 33.21
N LYS A 479 -1.96 17.14 32.08
CA LYS A 479 -3.09 16.59 31.32
C LYS A 479 -4.11 17.64 30.84
N MET A 480 -3.80 18.92 30.92
CA MET A 480 -4.66 20.01 30.45
C MET A 480 -4.48 20.27 28.96
N ARG A 481 -3.29 20.04 28.42
CA ARG A 481 -2.99 20.25 27.00
C ARG A 481 -2.89 18.92 26.27
N ARG A 482 -3.55 18.88 25.10
CA ARG A 482 -3.59 17.71 24.23
C ARG A 482 -2.86 18.01 22.93
N TYR A 483 -2.14 17.01 22.43
CA TYR A 483 -1.31 17.12 21.24
C TYR A 483 -1.72 16.05 20.26
N LYS A 484 -2.47 16.41 19.22
CA LYS A 484 -2.85 15.50 18.14
C LYS A 484 -1.63 15.16 17.30
N TRP A 485 -1.31 13.88 17.17
CA TRP A 485 -0.21 13.41 16.34
C TRP A 485 -0.57 13.55 14.85
N ARG A 486 0.34 14.16 14.08
CA ARG A 486 0.15 14.42 12.63
C ARG A 486 1.09 13.60 11.75
N GLY A 487 2.06 12.90 12.34
CA GLY A 487 3.02 12.07 11.62
C GLY A 487 4.41 12.09 12.27
N GLU A 488 5.29 11.24 11.76
CA GLU A 488 6.72 11.25 12.08
C GLU A 488 7.52 11.48 10.80
N LEU A 489 8.47 12.42 10.83
CA LEU A 489 9.42 12.62 9.74
C LEU A 489 10.38 11.43 9.62
N LYS A 490 10.82 11.12 8.38
CA LYS A 490 11.93 10.19 8.17
C LYS A 490 13.20 10.74 8.84
N ALA A 491 14.09 9.84 9.26
CA ALA A 491 15.22 10.16 10.14
C ALA A 491 16.13 11.24 9.54
N GLU A 492 16.42 11.15 8.25
CA GLU A 492 17.30 12.05 7.51
C GLU A 492 16.71 13.47 7.44
N TYR A 493 15.38 13.58 7.28
CA TYR A 493 14.69 14.88 7.28
C TYR A 493 14.69 15.51 8.67
N ALA A 494 14.43 14.71 9.72
CA ALA A 494 14.47 15.21 11.09
C ALA A 494 15.88 15.68 11.50
N GLN A 495 16.92 14.92 11.10
CA GLN A 495 18.33 15.30 11.31
C GLN A 495 18.69 16.56 10.53
N ARG A 496 18.22 16.72 9.29
CA ARG A 496 18.44 17.94 8.50
C ARG A 496 17.86 19.19 9.19
N ILE A 497 16.71 19.07 9.85
CA ILE A 497 16.12 20.17 10.62
C ILE A 497 16.99 20.51 11.84
N ILE A 498 17.49 19.52 12.59
CA ILE A 498 18.44 19.75 13.68
C ILE A 498 19.68 20.48 13.18
N GLN A 499 20.26 20.04 12.06
CA GLN A 499 21.46 20.65 11.51
C GLN A 499 21.22 22.13 11.19
N LYS A 500 20.11 22.46 10.53
CA LYS A 500 19.73 23.87 10.25
C LYS A 500 19.49 24.68 11.52
N PHE A 501 18.88 24.07 12.53
CA PHE A 501 18.71 24.71 13.84
C PHE A 501 20.06 25.02 14.49
N ALA A 502 20.97 24.05 14.52
CA ALA A 502 22.31 24.20 15.08
C ALA A 502 23.14 25.26 14.32
N GLU A 503 23.05 25.31 12.99
CA GLU A 503 23.69 26.34 12.18
C GLU A 503 23.23 27.76 12.54
N ARG A 504 21.92 27.94 12.78
CA ARG A 504 21.39 29.23 13.23
C ARG A 504 21.80 29.56 14.66
N LEU A 505 21.78 28.58 15.56
CA LEU A 505 22.17 28.74 16.95
C LEU A 505 23.66 29.11 17.11
N ASN A 506 24.52 28.48 16.30
CA ASN A 506 25.97 28.69 16.32
C ASN A 506 26.43 29.90 15.48
N ARG A 507 25.49 30.72 14.97
CA ARG A 507 25.85 31.88 14.16
C ARG A 507 26.65 32.87 15.01
N ILE A 508 27.88 33.14 14.60
CA ILE A 508 28.74 34.14 15.23
C ILE A 508 28.26 35.54 14.83
N ALA A 509 27.88 36.36 15.82
CA ALA A 509 27.63 37.77 15.61
C ALA A 509 28.96 38.48 15.34
N VAL A 510 29.13 39.01 14.13
CA VAL A 510 30.28 39.83 13.76
C VAL A 510 29.76 41.16 13.24
N ASP A 511 30.21 42.26 13.84
CA ASP A 511 29.96 43.61 13.33
C ASP A 511 30.81 43.85 12.09
N LYS A 512 30.26 43.46 10.93
CA LYS A 512 30.88 43.73 9.64
C LYS A 512 30.49 45.13 9.18
N SER A 513 31.42 45.86 8.55
CA SER A 513 31.09 47.10 7.87
C SER A 513 29.97 46.86 6.84
N GLU A 514 28.99 47.76 6.80
CA GLU A 514 27.83 47.61 5.91
C GLU A 514 28.25 47.54 4.43
N TRP A 515 29.38 48.16 4.08
CA TRP A 515 30.00 48.04 2.76
C TRP A 515 30.42 46.59 2.43
N LEU A 516 31.17 45.92 3.31
CA LEU A 516 31.56 44.52 3.12
C LEU A 516 30.35 43.57 3.14
N ARG A 517 29.34 43.85 3.97
CA ARG A 517 28.10 43.07 4.04
C ARG A 517 27.31 43.11 2.72
N ARG A 518 27.31 44.24 2.03
CA ARG A 518 26.64 44.39 0.73
C ARG A 518 27.43 43.74 -0.42
N MET A 519 28.77 43.78 -0.37
CA MET A 519 29.63 43.11 -1.35
C MET A 519 29.52 41.58 -1.28
N ALA A 520 29.38 40.99 -0.08
CA ALA A 520 29.31 39.54 0.12
C ALA A 520 27.96 38.88 -0.25
N LYS A 521 26.93 39.67 -0.61
CA LYS A 521 25.57 39.19 -0.93
C LYS A 521 25.30 38.97 -2.43
N ARG A 522 26.34 39.00 -3.28
CA ARG A 522 26.22 38.73 -4.72
C ARG A 522 26.40 37.27 -5.04
#